data_AF-A0A178EKF9-F1
#
_entry.id   AF-A0A178EKF9-F1
#
_cell.length_a   1.000
_cell.length_b   1.000
_cell.length_c   1.000
_cell.angle_alpha   90.00
_cell.angle_beta   90.00
_cell.angle_gamma   90.00
#
_symmetry.space_group_name_H-M   'P 1'
#
loop_
_entity.id
_entity.type
_entity.pdbx_description
1 polymer ?
#
loop_
_entity_poly.entity_id
_entity_poly.type
_entity_poly.pdbx_seq_one_letter_code
_entity_poly.pdbx_strand_id
1 'polypeptide(L)'
;MEKILVKLKNEPGSITTEDARRLSENVEVNNEKSARIISAVESFAVANESLHEEIPPLGQPIHSSLLTIVMDLQIAVQRNPGDVTDEVLRTTQSIVTKMQKAMGFNNAPRPELEAELQEEIAKIEPKIAQGTVTKREADHLHSLESRVHGRTEKGGITALAQSIVAKRERQLTQKANDSGNATGGRPRANSKSLTSTSYKKYSNDQSACLPEAEVSIKSNIDRSTPAVADVDAQPGDTRAPEIAEKAGPATTPRSLAYRTRNESLSDRSNVSPRVSDAENEHRKEQSQSVNAMIDTHLRENSQPLN
;
A
#
# COMPACT_ATOMS: atom_id res chain seq x y z
N MET A 1 -12.35 -6.80 55.59
CA MET A 1 -12.39 -5.38 55.15
C MET A 1 -11.07 -4.64 55.41
N GLU A 2 -10.51 -4.66 56.62
CA GLU A 2 -9.25 -3.96 56.95
C GLU A 2 -8.09 -4.24 55.99
N LYS A 3 -7.93 -5.50 55.55
CA LYS A 3 -6.88 -5.88 54.58
C LYS A 3 -6.96 -5.09 53.26
N ILE A 4 -8.16 -4.81 52.76
CA ILE A 4 -8.37 -4.07 51.50
C ILE A 4 -8.04 -2.59 51.70
N LEU A 5 -8.42 -2.03 52.86
CA LEU A 5 -8.07 -0.65 53.22
C LEU A 5 -6.57 -0.45 53.41
N VAL A 6 -5.87 -1.43 53.98
CA VAL A 6 -4.42 -1.41 54.12
C VAL A 6 -3.73 -1.48 52.75
N LYS A 7 -4.22 -2.34 51.84
CA LYS A 7 -3.74 -2.37 50.44
C LYS A 7 -3.96 -1.01 49.74
N LEU A 8 -5.17 -0.46 49.82
CA LEU A 8 -5.50 0.87 49.28
C LEU A 8 -4.57 1.98 49.78
N LYS A 9 -4.17 1.91 51.05
CA LYS A 9 -3.31 2.92 51.68
C LYS A 9 -1.84 2.77 51.31
N ASN A 10 -1.34 1.53 51.27
CA ASN A 10 0.10 1.27 51.14
C ASN A 10 0.51 1.02 49.68
N GLU A 11 -0.29 0.27 48.94
CA GLU A 11 0.03 -0.22 47.59
C GLU A 11 -1.25 -0.28 46.73
N PRO A 12 -1.77 0.87 46.27
CA PRO A 12 -3.03 0.89 45.53
C PRO A 12 -2.95 0.03 44.25
N GLY A 13 -1.80 -0.02 43.56
CA GLY A 13 -1.61 -0.86 42.37
C GLY A 13 -1.84 -2.36 42.59
N SER A 14 -1.78 -2.85 43.85
CA SER A 14 -2.02 -4.26 44.19
C SER A 14 -3.51 -4.64 44.29
N ILE A 15 -4.42 -3.68 44.12
CA ILE A 15 -5.87 -3.94 44.21
C ILE A 15 -6.33 -4.69 42.96
N THR A 16 -6.91 -5.86 43.20
CA THR A 16 -7.50 -6.72 42.17
C THR A 16 -9.01 -6.51 42.07
N THR A 17 -9.62 -6.96 40.96
CA THR A 17 -11.08 -6.93 40.78
C THR A 17 -11.82 -7.77 41.83
N GLU A 18 -11.20 -8.86 42.31
CA GLU A 18 -11.69 -9.67 43.43
C GLU A 18 -11.64 -8.92 44.77
N ASP A 19 -10.61 -8.09 45.03
CA ASP A 19 -10.57 -7.24 46.23
C ASP A 19 -11.70 -6.19 46.20
N ALA A 20 -11.98 -5.60 45.04
CA ALA A 20 -13.08 -4.63 44.87
C ALA A 20 -14.45 -5.27 45.09
N ARG A 21 -14.67 -6.48 44.54
CA ARG A 21 -15.89 -7.26 44.76
C ARG A 21 -16.11 -7.62 46.23
N ARG A 22 -15.05 -8.04 46.93
CA ARG A 22 -15.15 -8.31 48.38
C ARG A 22 -15.46 -7.05 49.18
N LEU A 23 -15.03 -5.88 48.73
CA LEU A 23 -15.37 -4.62 49.37
C LEU A 23 -16.85 -4.29 49.19
N SER A 24 -17.42 -4.48 47.99
CA SER A 24 -18.84 -4.22 47.72
C SER A 24 -19.77 -5.21 48.44
N GLU A 25 -19.37 -6.48 48.61
CA GLU A 25 -20.14 -7.47 49.37
C GLU A 25 -20.16 -7.22 50.89
N ASN A 26 -19.12 -6.58 51.46
CA ASN A 26 -18.97 -6.40 52.91
C ASN A 26 -19.36 -5.01 53.41
N VAL A 27 -19.68 -4.06 52.52
CA VAL A 27 -20.06 -2.69 52.89
C VAL A 27 -21.50 -2.46 52.46
N GLU A 28 -22.40 -2.37 53.44
CA GLU A 28 -23.77 -1.94 53.17
C GLU A 28 -23.77 -0.51 52.62
N VAL A 29 -24.32 -0.33 51.43
CA VAL A 29 -24.37 0.95 50.72
C VAL A 29 -25.50 1.81 51.29
N ASN A 30 -25.34 2.23 52.54
CA ASN A 30 -26.35 3.01 53.25
C ASN A 30 -26.21 4.52 52.97
N ASN A 31 -25.07 4.96 52.42
CA ASN A 31 -24.76 6.35 52.11
C ASN A 31 -24.23 6.52 50.67
N GLU A 32 -24.51 7.67 50.05
CA GLU A 32 -24.00 8.02 48.72
C GLU A 32 -22.46 8.03 48.68
N LYS A 33 -21.83 8.47 49.78
CA LYS A 33 -20.37 8.48 49.90
C LYS A 33 -19.76 7.08 49.83
N SER A 34 -20.38 6.08 50.48
CA SER A 34 -19.92 4.69 50.38
C SER A 34 -20.10 4.13 48.97
N ALA A 35 -21.22 4.46 48.30
CA ALA A 35 -21.45 4.05 46.90
C ALA A 35 -20.35 4.58 45.96
N ARG A 36 -20.01 5.87 46.09
CA ARG A 36 -18.94 6.49 45.29
C ARG A 36 -17.58 5.87 45.55
N ILE A 37 -17.26 5.54 46.80
CA ILE A 37 -15.99 4.88 47.14
C ILE A 37 -15.91 3.48 46.53
N ILE A 38 -16.97 2.68 46.63
CA ILE A 38 -17.02 1.33 46.05
C ILE A 38 -16.85 1.41 44.53
N SER A 39 -17.60 2.30 43.86
CA SER A 39 -17.50 2.50 42.42
C SER A 39 -16.11 2.98 41.97
N ALA A 40 -15.46 3.86 42.74
CA ALA A 40 -14.10 4.29 42.48
C ALA A 40 -13.09 3.14 42.62
N VAL A 41 -13.24 2.29 43.64
CA VAL A 41 -12.38 1.12 43.86
C VAL A 41 -12.58 0.06 42.76
N GLU A 42 -13.80 -0.17 42.32
CA GLU A 42 -14.10 -1.07 41.20
C GLU A 42 -13.50 -0.56 39.88
N SER A 43 -13.68 0.72 39.58
CA SER A 43 -13.10 1.35 38.38
C SER A 43 -11.57 1.28 38.39
N PHE A 44 -10.98 1.48 39.56
CA PHE A 44 -9.54 1.43 39.75
C PHE A 44 -8.99 0.01 39.62
N ALA A 45 -9.69 -1.01 40.14
CA ALA A 45 -9.30 -2.41 40.01
C ALA A 45 -9.30 -2.88 38.54
N VAL A 46 -10.31 -2.48 37.76
CA VAL A 46 -10.39 -2.78 36.32
C VAL A 46 -9.25 -2.13 35.54
N ALA A 47 -8.91 -0.89 35.88
CA ALA A 47 -7.78 -0.20 35.26
C ALA A 47 -6.43 -0.86 35.60
N ASN A 48 -6.26 -1.35 36.84
CA ASN A 48 -5.04 -2.06 37.25
C ASN A 48 -4.89 -3.43 36.58
N GLU A 49 -5.99 -4.15 36.35
CA GLU A 49 -5.95 -5.43 35.61
C GLU A 49 -5.40 -5.24 34.19
N SER A 50 -5.73 -4.11 33.55
CA SER A 50 -5.19 -3.75 32.23
C SER A 50 -3.68 -3.44 32.23
N LEU A 51 -3.10 -3.15 33.40
CA LEU A 51 -1.66 -2.88 33.57
C LEU A 51 -0.88 -4.12 34.00
N HIS A 52 -1.56 -5.08 34.64
CA HIS A 52 -0.97 -6.32 35.16
C HIS A 52 -1.26 -7.55 34.30
N GLU A 53 -1.99 -7.42 33.20
CA GLU A 53 -2.09 -8.48 32.19
C GLU A 53 -0.71 -8.67 31.54
N GLU A 54 0.08 -9.53 32.18
CA GLU A 54 1.35 -10.06 31.70
C GLU A 54 1.20 -10.51 30.25
N ILE A 55 2.01 -9.91 29.37
CA ILE A 55 2.35 -10.39 28.03
C ILE A 55 1.11 -10.84 27.25
N PRO A 56 0.46 -9.95 26.47
CA PRO A 56 -0.67 -10.36 25.65
C PRO A 56 -0.29 -11.60 24.83
N PRO A 57 -1.10 -12.67 24.88
CA PRO A 57 -0.77 -13.93 24.23
C PRO A 57 -0.49 -13.65 22.75
N LEU A 58 0.70 -14.09 22.30
CA LEU A 58 1.17 -13.99 20.92
C LEU A 58 0.03 -14.39 19.95
N GLY A 59 -0.62 -13.41 19.33
CA GLY A 59 -1.66 -13.69 18.34
C GLY A 59 -2.90 -12.79 18.35
N GLN A 60 -3.11 -11.94 19.36
CA GLN A 60 -4.15 -10.91 19.25
C GLN A 60 -3.59 -9.60 18.67
N PRO A 61 -4.28 -8.97 17.71
CA PRO A 61 -3.88 -7.68 17.18
C PRO A 61 -4.03 -6.64 18.30
N ILE A 62 -2.90 -6.27 18.90
CA ILE A 62 -2.83 -5.16 19.84
C ILE A 62 -3.26 -3.92 19.06
N HIS A 63 -4.51 -3.49 19.22
CA HIS A 63 -5.00 -2.21 18.72
C HIS A 63 -4.53 -1.07 19.65
N SER A 64 -3.31 -1.16 20.19
CA SER A 64 -2.64 0.03 20.70
C SER A 64 -2.54 0.96 19.51
N SER A 65 -3.23 2.10 19.59
CA SER A 65 -3.09 3.15 18.60
C SER A 65 -1.60 3.31 18.32
N LEU A 66 -1.22 3.27 17.06
CA LEU A 66 0.17 3.42 16.63
C LEU A 66 0.84 4.65 17.25
N LEU A 67 0.05 5.70 17.50
CA LEU A 67 0.48 6.89 18.22
C LEU A 67 0.97 6.58 19.64
N THR A 68 0.30 5.68 20.35
CA THR A 68 0.69 5.20 21.68
C THR A 68 2.01 4.44 21.62
N ILE A 69 2.20 3.53 20.64
CA ILE A 69 3.49 2.83 20.46
C ILE A 69 4.63 3.81 20.20
N VAL A 70 4.38 4.83 19.37
CA VAL A 70 5.38 5.87 19.06
C VAL A 70 5.71 6.71 20.30
N MET A 71 4.70 7.09 21.09
CA MET A 71 4.88 7.81 22.37
C MET A 71 5.64 6.96 23.39
N ASP A 72 5.28 5.70 23.55
CA ASP A 72 5.93 4.78 24.49
C ASP A 72 7.39 4.54 24.10
N LEU A 73 7.67 4.37 22.81
CA LEU A 73 9.03 4.26 22.30
C LEU A 73 9.81 5.55 22.54
N GLN A 74 9.21 6.72 22.31
CA GLN A 74 9.83 8.01 22.57
C GLN A 74 10.17 8.18 24.06
N ILE A 75 9.25 7.82 24.96
CA ILE A 75 9.46 7.87 26.40
C ILE A 75 10.56 6.89 26.82
N ALA A 76 10.59 5.68 26.28
CA ALA A 76 11.61 4.68 26.55
C ALA A 76 13.01 5.14 26.11
N VAL A 77 13.13 5.67 24.88
CA VAL A 77 14.38 6.23 24.34
C VAL A 77 14.89 7.40 25.19
N GLN A 78 13.98 8.28 25.65
CA GLN A 78 14.35 9.43 26.50
C GLN A 78 14.76 9.01 27.91
N ARG A 79 14.13 7.98 28.47
CA ARG A 79 14.38 7.52 29.84
C ARG A 79 15.68 6.74 29.94
N ASN A 80 15.92 5.80 29.04
CA ASN A 80 17.10 4.95 29.00
C ASN A 80 17.48 4.65 27.53
N PRO A 81 18.36 5.45 26.91
CA PRO A 81 18.77 5.19 25.52
C PRO A 81 19.54 3.86 25.38
N GLY A 82 20.14 3.34 26.45
CA GLY A 82 20.87 2.08 26.46
C GLY A 82 19.99 0.83 26.35
N ASP A 83 18.69 0.94 26.62
CA ASP A 83 17.73 -0.17 26.51
C ASP A 83 17.21 -0.33 25.05
N VAL A 84 17.57 0.61 24.17
CA VAL A 84 17.17 0.59 22.75
C VAL A 84 18.12 -0.35 22.00
N THR A 85 17.69 -1.61 21.86
CA THR A 85 18.45 -2.59 21.07
C THR A 85 18.28 -2.35 19.56
N ASP A 86 19.22 -2.85 18.76
CA ASP A 86 19.14 -2.80 17.30
C ASP A 86 17.88 -3.45 16.74
N GLU A 87 17.32 -4.45 17.45
CA GLU A 87 16.08 -5.13 17.08
C GLU A 87 14.87 -4.21 17.19
N VAL A 88 14.79 -3.41 18.26
CA VAL A 88 13.73 -2.41 18.47
C VAL A 88 13.79 -1.34 17.38
N LEU A 89 15.00 -0.86 17.04
CA LEU A 89 15.19 0.11 15.96
C LEU A 89 14.79 -0.45 14.60
N ARG A 90 15.23 -1.68 14.28
CA ARG A 90 14.89 -2.36 13.02
C ARG A 90 13.38 -2.57 12.89
N THR A 91 12.73 -2.98 13.98
CA THR A 91 11.27 -3.19 14.02
C THR A 91 10.53 -1.87 13.81
N THR A 92 10.95 -0.82 14.51
CA THR A 92 10.39 0.54 14.37
C THR A 92 10.54 1.05 12.93
N GLN A 93 11.73 0.90 12.33
CA GLN A 93 11.98 1.30 10.95
C GLN A 93 11.09 0.52 9.97
N SER A 94 10.89 -0.78 10.18
CA SER A 94 9.98 -1.60 9.38
C SER A 94 8.54 -1.11 9.46
N ILE A 95 8.07 -0.75 10.66
CA ILE A 95 6.73 -0.21 10.89
C ILE A 95 6.58 1.14 10.19
N VAL A 96 7.51 2.08 10.41
CA VAL A 96 7.49 3.41 9.75
C VAL A 96 7.52 3.27 8.24
N THR A 97 8.33 2.36 7.69
CA THR A 97 8.36 2.09 6.24
C THR A 97 7.03 1.58 5.72
N LYS A 98 6.37 0.66 6.44
CA LYS A 98 5.03 0.17 6.08
C LYS A 98 3.98 1.26 6.17
N MET A 99 4.07 2.13 7.18
CA MET A 99 3.20 3.29 7.31
C MET A 99 3.38 4.28 6.15
N GLN A 100 4.62 4.64 5.81
CA GLN A 100 4.91 5.52 4.70
C GLN A 100 4.36 4.97 3.38
N LYS A 101 4.48 3.65 3.16
CA LYS A 101 3.85 2.96 2.03
C LYS A 101 2.32 3.07 2.07
N ALA A 102 1.70 2.79 3.21
CA ALA A 102 0.24 2.84 3.36
C ALA A 102 -0.33 4.26 3.20
N MET A 103 0.40 5.27 3.69
CA MET A 103 0.05 6.68 3.54
C MET A 103 0.31 7.23 2.14
N GLY A 104 0.90 6.44 1.24
CA GLY A 104 1.27 6.90 -0.09
C GLY A 104 2.42 7.91 -0.11
N PHE A 105 3.21 8.03 0.97
CA PHE A 105 4.40 8.88 0.98
C PHE A 105 5.48 8.39 0.01
N ASN A 106 5.47 7.10 -0.36
CA ASN A 106 6.31 6.59 -1.45
C ASN A 106 5.84 7.01 -2.85
N ASN A 107 4.64 7.59 -2.95
CA ASN A 107 4.06 8.14 -4.16
C ASN A 107 4.03 9.68 -4.12
N ALA A 108 4.81 10.30 -3.21
CA ALA A 108 5.00 11.74 -3.28
C ALA A 108 5.51 12.08 -4.68
N PRO A 109 4.91 13.06 -5.39
CA PRO A 109 5.33 13.45 -6.73
C PRO A 109 6.83 13.68 -6.70
N ARG A 110 7.57 12.91 -7.49
CA ARG A 110 9.02 13.07 -7.65
C ARG A 110 9.23 13.97 -8.87
N PRO A 111 9.36 15.30 -8.71
CA PRO A 111 9.46 16.22 -9.84
C PRO A 111 10.68 15.92 -10.72
N GLU A 112 11.73 15.33 -10.14
CA GLU A 112 12.94 14.92 -10.88
C GLU A 112 12.66 13.82 -11.91
N LEU A 113 11.73 12.89 -11.62
CA LEU A 113 11.38 11.79 -12.53
C LEU A 113 10.33 12.21 -13.57
N GLU A 114 9.67 13.35 -13.36
CA GLU A 114 8.64 13.86 -14.28
C GLU A 114 9.26 14.30 -15.62
N ALA A 115 10.47 14.89 -15.59
CA ALA A 115 11.21 15.23 -16.79
C ALA A 115 11.60 13.99 -17.62
N GLU A 116 12.08 12.93 -16.96
CA GLU A 116 12.40 11.65 -17.60
C GLU A 116 11.15 10.98 -18.19
N LEU A 117 10.03 11.02 -17.46
CA LEU A 117 8.75 10.53 -17.96
C LEU A 117 8.30 11.28 -19.22
N GLN A 118 8.43 12.62 -19.23
CA GLN A 118 8.03 13.44 -20.38
C GLN A 118 8.92 13.19 -21.61
N GLU A 119 10.23 12.98 -21.42
CA GLU A 119 11.14 12.61 -22.50
C GLU A 119 10.78 11.26 -23.12
N GLU A 120 10.52 10.25 -22.28
CA GLU A 120 10.16 8.92 -22.78
C GLU A 120 8.77 8.91 -23.42
N ILE A 121 7.83 9.72 -22.92
CA ILE A 121 6.53 9.97 -23.58
C ILE A 121 6.74 10.51 -24.99
N ALA A 122 7.53 11.58 -25.15
CA ALA A 122 7.78 12.21 -26.45
C ALA A 122 8.42 11.24 -27.47
N LYS A 123 9.25 10.32 -26.98
CA LYS A 123 9.90 9.28 -27.79
C LYS A 123 8.96 8.13 -28.18
N ILE A 124 8.00 7.76 -27.32
CA ILE A 124 7.08 6.65 -27.55
C ILE A 124 5.82 7.09 -28.30
N GLU A 125 5.38 8.33 -28.17
CA GLU A 125 4.19 8.88 -28.83
C GLU A 125 4.13 8.61 -30.35
N PRO A 126 5.17 8.88 -31.17
CA PRO A 126 5.15 8.55 -32.59
C PRO A 126 5.08 7.02 -32.86
N LYS A 127 5.64 6.19 -31.96
CA LYS A 127 5.58 4.73 -32.07
C LYS A 127 4.19 4.18 -31.73
N ILE A 128 3.47 4.84 -30.82
CA ILE A 128 2.07 4.55 -30.51
C ILE A 128 1.22 4.82 -31.74
N ALA A 129 1.38 5.99 -32.39
CA ALA A 129 0.64 6.34 -33.60
C ALA A 129 0.88 5.33 -34.73
N GLN A 130 2.11 4.82 -34.87
CA GLN A 130 2.46 3.79 -35.85
C GLN A 130 2.07 2.36 -35.43
N GLY A 131 1.71 2.14 -34.16
CA GLY A 131 1.47 0.80 -33.60
C GLY A 131 2.72 -0.08 -33.50
N THR A 132 3.93 0.52 -33.48
CA THR A 132 5.22 -0.18 -33.51
C THR A 132 5.85 -0.37 -32.13
N VAL A 133 5.18 0.09 -31.07
CA VAL A 133 5.64 0.00 -29.67
C VAL A 133 6.06 -1.42 -29.30
N THR A 134 7.23 -1.53 -28.66
CA THR A 134 7.74 -2.80 -28.13
C THR A 134 7.31 -3.01 -26.68
N LYS A 135 7.25 -4.28 -26.24
CA LYS A 135 6.89 -4.64 -24.86
C LYS A 135 7.79 -3.96 -23.83
N ARG A 136 9.10 -3.93 -24.09
CA ARG A 136 10.07 -3.30 -23.18
C ARG A 136 9.81 -1.81 -23.00
N GLU A 137 9.45 -1.11 -24.06
CA GLU A 137 9.10 0.33 -24.00
C GLU A 137 7.81 0.56 -23.21
N ALA A 138 6.77 -0.25 -23.45
CA ALA A 138 5.52 -0.15 -22.69
C ALA A 138 5.70 -0.46 -21.19
N ASP A 139 6.48 -1.48 -20.86
CA ASP A 139 6.79 -1.84 -19.46
C ASP A 139 7.67 -0.78 -18.78
N HIS A 140 8.63 -0.21 -19.52
CA HIS A 140 9.48 0.87 -19.02
C HIS A 140 8.68 2.14 -18.71
N LEU A 141 7.81 2.56 -19.65
CA LEU A 141 6.92 3.70 -19.47
C LEU A 141 5.96 3.50 -18.29
N HIS A 142 5.41 2.28 -18.12
CA HIS A 142 4.59 1.91 -16.97
C HIS A 142 5.34 2.00 -15.64
N SER A 143 6.59 1.55 -15.61
CA SER A 143 7.43 1.68 -14.43
C SER A 143 7.74 3.15 -14.09
N LEU A 144 7.96 4.01 -15.09
CA LEU A 144 8.20 5.44 -14.86
C LEU A 144 6.94 6.13 -14.33
N GLU A 145 5.80 5.95 -14.99
CA GLU A 145 4.52 6.54 -14.57
C GLU A 145 4.11 6.06 -13.16
N SER A 146 4.29 4.77 -12.85
CA SER A 146 4.00 4.23 -11.52
C SER A 146 4.91 4.82 -10.44
N ARG A 147 6.15 5.22 -10.77
CA ARG A 147 7.05 5.87 -9.81
C ARG A 147 6.75 7.36 -9.64
N VAL A 148 6.31 8.04 -10.70
CA VAL A 148 5.99 9.48 -10.68
C VAL A 148 4.63 9.72 -10.04
N HIS A 149 3.59 9.01 -10.48
CA HIS A 149 2.20 9.25 -10.10
C HIS A 149 1.64 8.20 -9.13
N GLY A 150 2.36 7.10 -8.87
CA GLY A 150 1.87 5.99 -8.04
C GLY A 150 0.76 5.16 -8.68
N ARG A 151 0.28 5.54 -9.86
CA ARG A 151 -0.79 4.89 -10.61
C ARG A 151 -0.67 5.22 -12.09
N THR A 152 -1.16 4.33 -12.93
CA THR A 152 -1.33 4.62 -14.35
C THR A 152 -2.69 5.22 -14.65
N GLU A 153 -2.70 6.29 -15.43
CA GLU A 153 -3.94 6.93 -15.84
C GLU A 153 -4.72 6.07 -16.83
N LYS A 154 -6.03 5.94 -16.59
CA LYS A 154 -6.91 5.17 -17.48
C LYS A 154 -7.05 5.90 -18.82
N GLY A 155 -6.57 5.30 -19.89
CA GLY A 155 -6.55 5.92 -21.22
C GLY A 155 -5.35 6.84 -21.46
N GLY A 156 -4.41 6.94 -20.51
CA GLY A 156 -3.14 7.64 -20.71
C GLY A 156 -2.23 6.93 -21.71
N ILE A 157 -1.13 7.60 -22.06
CA ILE A 157 -0.16 7.16 -23.07
C ILE A 157 0.38 5.75 -22.75
N THR A 158 0.67 5.47 -21.49
CA THR A 158 1.09 4.13 -21.03
C THR A 158 0.04 3.06 -21.26
N ALA A 159 -1.23 3.35 -20.94
CA ALA A 159 -2.33 2.41 -21.13
C ALA A 159 -2.54 2.11 -22.63
N LEU A 160 -2.37 3.12 -23.49
CA LEU A 160 -2.39 2.96 -24.95
C LEU A 160 -1.21 2.10 -25.44
N ALA A 161 0.01 2.37 -24.96
CA ALA A 161 1.20 1.59 -25.28
C ALA A 161 1.02 0.10 -24.92
N GLN A 162 0.54 -0.20 -23.71
CA GLN A 162 0.26 -1.57 -23.28
C GLN A 162 -0.83 -2.24 -24.12
N SER A 163 -1.89 -1.51 -24.47
CA SER A 163 -2.96 -2.02 -25.34
C SER A 163 -2.46 -2.40 -26.73
N ILE A 164 -1.59 -1.57 -27.33
CA ILE A 164 -0.97 -1.85 -28.63
C ILE A 164 -0.10 -3.12 -28.55
N VAL A 165 0.74 -3.23 -27.53
CA VAL A 165 1.59 -4.41 -27.32
C VAL A 165 0.72 -5.66 -27.16
N ALA A 166 -0.31 -5.62 -26.30
CA ALA A 166 -1.22 -6.74 -26.10
C ALA A 166 -1.97 -7.14 -27.39
N LYS A 167 -2.42 -6.15 -28.18
CA LYS A 167 -3.05 -6.40 -29.48
C LYS A 167 -2.09 -7.08 -30.46
N ARG A 168 -0.83 -6.63 -30.52
CA ARG A 168 0.21 -7.21 -31.36
C ARG A 168 0.57 -8.63 -30.93
N GLU A 169 0.72 -8.88 -29.63
CA GLU A 169 0.97 -10.23 -29.09
C GLU A 169 -0.17 -11.18 -29.48
N ARG A 170 -1.43 -10.74 -29.37
CA ARG A 170 -2.59 -11.53 -29.82
C ARG A 170 -2.54 -11.85 -31.31
N GLN A 171 -2.25 -10.86 -32.17
CA GLN A 171 -2.13 -11.09 -33.61
C GLN A 171 -1.01 -12.07 -33.97
N LEU A 172 0.13 -12.00 -33.27
CA LEU A 172 1.24 -12.95 -33.47
C LEU A 172 0.83 -14.38 -33.09
N THR A 173 0.12 -14.55 -31.97
CA THR A 173 -0.39 -15.88 -31.57
C THR A 173 -1.45 -16.42 -32.54
N GLN A 174 -2.31 -15.56 -33.07
CA GLN A 174 -3.33 -15.95 -34.04
C GLN A 174 -2.69 -16.41 -35.36
N LYS A 175 -1.73 -15.65 -35.87
CA LYS A 175 -1.02 -16.00 -37.11
C LYS A 175 -0.24 -17.32 -36.99
N ALA A 176 0.35 -17.60 -35.83
CA ALA A 176 1.03 -18.86 -35.58
C ALA A 176 0.07 -20.06 -35.63
N ASN A 177 -1.17 -19.90 -35.13
CA ASN A 177 -2.19 -20.94 -35.16
C ASN A 177 -2.75 -21.17 -36.57
N ASP A 178 -2.91 -20.13 -37.38
CA ASP A 178 -3.40 -20.24 -38.76
C ASP A 178 -2.41 -20.97 -39.68
N SER A 179 -1.11 -20.88 -39.39
CA SER A 179 -0.07 -21.63 -40.14
C SER A 179 0.09 -23.09 -39.71
N GLY A 180 -0.51 -23.50 -38.59
CA GLY A 180 -0.26 -24.80 -37.96
C GLY A 180 -1.31 -25.89 -38.21
N ASN A 181 -2.50 -25.57 -38.74
CA ASN A 181 -3.59 -26.55 -38.74
C ASN A 181 -4.59 -26.41 -39.89
N ALA A 182 -4.13 -26.66 -41.13
CA ALA A 182 -5.01 -26.93 -42.27
C ALA A 182 -5.59 -28.37 -42.28
N THR A 183 -5.39 -29.19 -41.24
CA THR A 183 -5.87 -30.57 -41.22
C THR A 183 -6.57 -30.94 -39.90
N GLY A 184 -7.90 -30.80 -39.86
CA GLY A 184 -8.73 -31.76 -39.11
C GLY A 184 -9.44 -31.31 -37.83
N GLY A 185 -9.63 -30.02 -37.57
CA GLY A 185 -10.40 -29.56 -36.41
C GLY A 185 -11.91 -29.43 -36.66
N ARG A 186 -12.68 -30.51 -36.47
CA ARG A 186 -14.15 -30.52 -36.50
C ARG A 186 -14.77 -29.33 -35.73
N PRO A 187 -15.76 -28.60 -36.29
CA PRO A 187 -16.51 -27.58 -35.56
C PRO A 187 -17.21 -28.20 -34.36
N ARG A 188 -16.66 -27.96 -33.16
CA ARG A 188 -17.27 -28.40 -31.91
C ARG A 188 -18.42 -27.45 -31.59
N ALA A 189 -19.61 -28.01 -31.71
CA ALA A 189 -20.88 -27.37 -31.41
C ALA A 189 -20.89 -26.72 -30.03
N ASN A 190 -21.41 -25.48 -30.02
CA ASN A 190 -22.45 -25.01 -29.11
C ASN A 190 -22.26 -25.31 -27.62
N SER A 191 -21.92 -24.28 -26.83
CA SER A 191 -22.42 -24.13 -25.46
C SER A 191 -22.31 -22.69 -24.97
N LYS A 192 -23.46 -22.02 -25.03
CA LYS A 192 -24.00 -21.06 -24.04
C LYS A 192 -23.11 -19.87 -23.67
N SER A 193 -23.44 -18.77 -24.33
CA SER A 193 -23.32 -17.39 -23.87
C SER A 193 -23.62 -17.25 -22.38
N LEU A 194 -22.59 -17.08 -21.57
CA LEU A 194 -22.72 -16.35 -20.31
C LEU A 194 -22.75 -14.87 -20.67
N THR A 195 -23.88 -14.25 -20.35
CA THR A 195 -24.15 -12.82 -20.45
C THR A 195 -23.00 -12.04 -19.84
N SER A 196 -22.25 -11.37 -20.72
CA SER A 196 -21.30 -10.34 -20.39
C SER A 196 -21.99 -9.31 -19.52
N THR A 197 -21.49 -9.16 -18.29
CA THR A 197 -21.78 -8.02 -17.44
C THR A 197 -21.52 -6.75 -18.25
N SER A 198 -22.61 -6.04 -18.48
CA SER A 198 -22.69 -4.65 -18.94
C SER A 198 -21.61 -3.77 -18.30
N TYR A 199 -20.49 -3.61 -18.99
CA TYR A 199 -19.62 -2.47 -18.80
C TYR A 199 -20.22 -1.36 -19.66
N LYS A 200 -20.85 -0.37 -19.01
CA LYS A 200 -21.27 0.89 -19.65
C LYS A 200 -20.06 1.50 -20.36
N LYS A 201 -20.05 1.29 -21.67
CA LYS A 201 -19.22 1.95 -22.66
C LYS A 201 -19.64 3.41 -22.68
N TYR A 202 -18.93 4.26 -21.94
CA TYR A 202 -18.94 5.69 -22.22
C TYR A 202 -18.16 5.87 -23.52
N SER A 203 -18.89 5.82 -24.64
CA SER A 203 -18.45 6.35 -25.92
C SER A 203 -18.32 7.87 -25.75
N ASN A 204 -17.10 8.35 -25.58
CA ASN A 204 -16.80 9.75 -25.84
C ASN A 204 -16.52 9.87 -27.34
N ASP A 205 -17.60 9.94 -28.12
CA ASP A 205 -17.56 10.36 -29.52
C ASP A 205 -17.32 11.87 -29.54
N GLN A 206 -16.05 12.25 -29.46
CA GLN A 206 -15.54 13.50 -30.04
C GLN A 206 -14.23 13.20 -30.76
N SER A 207 -14.31 12.34 -31.76
CA SER A 207 -13.37 12.35 -32.87
C SER A 207 -13.69 13.56 -33.75
N ALA A 208 -13.07 14.70 -33.45
CA ALA A 208 -12.89 15.74 -34.45
C ALA A 208 -12.01 15.16 -35.56
N CYS A 209 -12.62 14.90 -36.72
CA CYS A 209 -11.91 14.68 -37.98
C CYS A 209 -10.95 15.84 -38.21
N LEU A 210 -9.64 15.58 -38.16
CA LEU A 210 -8.65 16.41 -38.83
C LEU A 210 -8.42 15.83 -40.23
N PRO A 211 -8.43 16.66 -41.28
CA PRO A 211 -8.19 16.19 -42.63
C PRO A 211 -6.74 15.74 -42.79
N GLU A 212 -6.57 14.57 -43.42
CA GLU A 212 -5.30 14.09 -43.94
C GLU A 212 -4.69 15.14 -44.87
N ALA A 213 -3.54 15.69 -44.49
CA ALA A 213 -2.63 16.34 -45.42
C ALA A 213 -1.53 15.33 -45.74
N GLU A 214 -1.66 14.66 -46.89
CA GLU A 214 -0.55 13.95 -47.54
C GLU A 214 0.59 14.94 -47.78
N VAL A 215 1.68 14.81 -47.03
CA VAL A 215 2.96 15.42 -47.39
C VAL A 215 3.92 14.30 -47.74
N SER A 216 4.03 14.04 -49.04
CA SER A 216 5.13 13.28 -49.63
C SER A 216 6.44 14.03 -49.43
N ILE A 217 7.22 13.68 -48.41
CA ILE A 217 8.63 14.09 -48.32
C ILE A 217 9.50 12.95 -48.83
N LYS A 218 9.89 13.06 -50.11
CA LYS A 218 11.04 12.36 -50.66
C LYS A 218 12.31 13.00 -50.08
N SER A 219 12.90 12.40 -49.05
CA SER A 219 14.26 12.78 -48.62
C SER A 219 15.29 11.91 -49.34
N ASN A 220 15.78 12.42 -50.45
CA ASN A 220 17.05 12.05 -51.06
C ASN A 220 18.13 12.69 -50.16
N ILE A 221 18.88 11.89 -49.39
CA ILE A 221 20.05 12.38 -48.68
C ILE A 221 21.25 11.58 -49.17
N ASP A 222 22.02 12.31 -49.97
CA ASP A 222 23.27 11.94 -50.59
C ASP A 222 24.36 11.68 -49.55
N ARG A 223 25.23 10.74 -49.91
CA ARG A 223 26.46 10.40 -49.19
C ARG A 223 27.39 11.61 -49.17
N SER A 224 27.94 11.94 -48.01
CA SER A 224 29.23 12.63 -47.92
C SER A 224 29.93 12.27 -46.60
N THR A 225 30.92 11.40 -46.74
CA THR A 225 32.05 11.17 -45.82
C THR A 225 32.90 12.42 -45.64
N PRO A 226 33.42 12.66 -44.43
CA PRO A 226 34.87 12.80 -44.23
C PRO A 226 35.33 11.95 -43.03
N ALA A 227 36.34 11.08 -43.16
CA ALA A 227 37.77 11.37 -43.17
C ALA A 227 38.33 11.80 -41.79
N VAL A 228 38.99 10.83 -41.15
CA VAL A 228 40.18 10.89 -40.27
C VAL A 228 40.25 11.93 -39.14
N ALA A 229 40.30 11.41 -37.91
CA ALA A 229 41.32 11.79 -36.93
C ALA A 229 41.54 10.65 -35.92
N ASP A 230 42.73 10.05 -36.01
CA ASP A 230 43.37 9.28 -34.94
C ASP A 230 43.39 10.08 -33.64
N VAL A 231 42.92 9.48 -32.53
CA VAL A 231 43.44 9.78 -31.20
C VAL A 231 43.61 8.48 -30.44
N ASP A 232 44.90 8.15 -30.36
CA ASP A 232 45.58 7.15 -29.57
C ASP A 232 45.31 7.35 -28.06
N ALA A 233 44.78 6.33 -27.37
CA ALA A 233 44.74 6.28 -25.91
C ALA A 233 44.51 4.85 -25.39
N GLN A 234 45.61 4.17 -25.08
CA GLN A 234 45.71 3.05 -24.14
C GLN A 234 46.95 3.33 -23.25
N PRO A 235 47.17 2.62 -22.12
CA PRO A 235 46.24 2.06 -21.13
C PRO A 235 46.72 2.27 -19.66
N GLY A 236 45.89 1.86 -18.70
CA GLY A 236 46.37 1.26 -17.44
C GLY A 236 46.61 2.21 -16.25
N ASP A 237 45.82 2.06 -15.19
CA ASP A 237 46.28 1.50 -13.91
C ASP A 237 45.16 1.67 -12.87
N THR A 238 44.58 0.58 -12.39
CA THR A 238 43.90 0.62 -11.09
C THR A 238 44.14 -0.68 -10.35
N ARG A 239 45.17 -0.57 -9.53
CA ARG A 239 45.75 -1.50 -8.58
C ARG A 239 44.71 -2.01 -7.57
N ALA A 240 44.61 -3.33 -7.48
CA ALA A 240 44.00 -4.04 -6.36
C ALA A 240 44.85 -3.90 -5.08
N PRO A 241 44.23 -3.99 -3.90
CA PRO A 241 44.89 -4.59 -2.75
C PRO A 241 44.25 -5.95 -2.40
N GLU A 242 45.03 -6.96 -2.71
CA GLU A 242 45.09 -8.27 -2.08
C GLU A 242 45.52 -8.10 -0.61
N ILE A 243 44.71 -8.52 0.36
CA ILE A 243 45.19 -8.80 1.73
C ILE A 243 44.53 -10.07 2.27
N ALA A 244 45.33 -11.13 2.21
CA ALA A 244 45.54 -12.19 3.18
C ALA A 244 44.36 -13.06 3.65
N GLU A 245 44.45 -14.31 3.19
CA GLU A 245 44.02 -15.53 3.85
C GLU A 245 44.33 -15.55 5.36
N LYS A 246 43.38 -16.07 6.16
CA LYS A 246 43.71 -16.78 7.38
C LYS A 246 42.88 -18.06 7.47
N ALA A 247 43.57 -19.17 7.38
CA ALA A 247 43.04 -20.52 7.39
C ALA A 247 42.67 -21.01 8.81
N GLY A 248 41.48 -21.63 8.89
CA GLY A 248 41.15 -22.83 9.68
C GLY A 248 40.78 -22.69 11.17
N PRO A 249 40.21 -23.75 11.81
CA PRO A 249 39.63 -24.97 11.25
C PRO A 249 38.20 -25.33 11.75
N ALA A 250 37.55 -26.17 10.95
CA ALA A 250 36.56 -27.20 11.25
C ALA A 250 35.84 -27.20 12.61
N THR A 251 34.50 -27.07 12.58
CA THR A 251 33.62 -27.96 13.35
C THR A 251 32.25 -28.07 12.68
N THR A 252 31.98 -29.23 12.08
CA THR A 252 30.61 -29.71 11.80
C THR A 252 30.13 -30.43 13.07
N PRO A 253 28.87 -30.21 13.50
CA PRO A 253 27.89 -31.26 13.24
C PRO A 253 26.50 -30.72 12.87
N ARG A 254 25.99 -31.23 11.75
CA ARG A 254 24.75 -32.01 11.66
C ARG A 254 23.58 -31.54 12.54
N SER A 255 22.60 -30.84 11.97
CA SER A 255 21.25 -30.80 12.53
C SER A 255 20.18 -30.66 11.45
N LEU A 256 19.51 -31.80 11.24
CA LEU A 256 18.09 -32.02 10.98
C LEU A 256 17.33 -31.07 10.04
N ALA A 257 16.96 -31.67 8.91
CA ALA A 257 15.91 -31.23 8.02
C ALA A 257 14.59 -30.97 8.76
N TYR A 258 14.17 -29.71 8.79
CA TYR A 258 12.76 -29.37 8.90
C TYR A 258 12.26 -28.95 7.51
N ARG A 259 11.60 -29.92 6.89
CA ARG A 259 10.85 -29.77 5.64
C ARG A 259 9.48 -29.19 6.02
N THR A 260 9.41 -27.89 6.30
CA THR A 260 8.14 -27.20 6.50
C THR A 260 7.49 -26.99 5.14
N ARG A 261 6.40 -27.72 4.91
CA ARG A 261 5.44 -27.46 3.85
C ARG A 261 4.87 -26.06 4.07
N ASN A 262 5.19 -25.14 3.18
CA ASN A 262 4.38 -23.95 2.98
C ASN A 262 3.14 -24.38 2.19
N GLU A 263 2.15 -24.95 2.91
CA GLU A 263 0.80 -25.08 2.37
C GLU A 263 0.23 -23.68 2.16
N SER A 264 -0.05 -23.39 0.90
CA SER A 264 -0.65 -22.16 0.42
C SER A 264 -2.05 -21.98 1.00
N LEU A 265 -2.16 -21.23 2.10
CA LEU A 265 -3.41 -20.60 2.51
C LEU A 265 -3.61 -19.33 1.68
N SER A 266 -4.09 -19.48 0.45
CA SER A 266 -4.49 -18.36 -0.42
C SER A 266 -5.85 -18.61 -1.07
N ASP A 267 -6.80 -19.11 -0.28
CA ASP A 267 -8.21 -19.25 -0.67
C ASP A 267 -9.15 -18.78 0.45
N ARG A 268 -8.84 -17.62 1.06
CA ARG A 268 -9.80 -16.89 1.90
C ARG A 268 -10.32 -15.67 1.15
N SER A 269 -11.36 -15.92 0.37
CA SER A 269 -12.53 -15.05 0.18
C SER A 269 -12.25 -13.55 0.09
N ASN A 270 -11.90 -13.07 -1.10
CA ASN A 270 -12.23 -11.70 -1.54
C ASN A 270 -13.74 -11.60 -1.78
N VAL A 271 -14.54 -11.67 -0.72
CA VAL A 271 -15.93 -11.22 -0.78
C VAL A 271 -15.86 -9.73 -0.50
N SER A 272 -15.82 -8.93 -1.57
CA SER A 272 -16.13 -7.51 -1.46
C SER A 272 -17.48 -7.38 -0.75
N PRO A 273 -17.58 -6.58 0.32
CA PRO A 273 -18.88 -6.28 0.91
C PRO A 273 -19.72 -5.68 -0.21
N ARG A 274 -20.74 -6.41 -0.62
CA ARG A 274 -21.72 -5.96 -1.60
C ARG A 274 -22.56 -4.93 -0.87
N VAL A 275 -22.05 -3.70 -0.81
CA VAL A 275 -22.78 -2.54 -0.31
C VAL A 275 -24.04 -2.46 -1.16
N SER A 276 -25.17 -2.79 -0.56
CA SER A 276 -26.48 -2.73 -1.18
C SER A 276 -26.73 -1.30 -1.66
N ASP A 277 -27.29 -1.13 -2.86
CA ASP A 277 -27.58 0.20 -3.42
C ASP A 277 -28.42 1.09 -2.47
N ALA A 278 -29.21 0.47 -1.57
CA ALA A 278 -29.97 1.15 -0.52
C ALA A 278 -29.10 1.90 0.53
N GLU A 279 -27.91 1.38 0.85
CA GLU A 279 -27.01 2.01 1.83
C GLU A 279 -26.31 3.24 1.24
N ASN A 280 -26.16 3.26 -0.09
CA ASN A 280 -25.56 4.39 -0.80
C ASN A 280 -26.54 5.58 -0.94
N GLU A 281 -27.86 5.33 -1.00
CA GLU A 281 -28.86 6.40 -0.94
C GLU A 281 -28.90 7.06 0.43
N HIS A 282 -28.88 6.28 1.52
CA HIS A 282 -28.94 6.83 2.87
C HIS A 282 -27.72 7.73 3.18
N ARG A 283 -26.54 7.36 2.65
CA ARG A 283 -25.32 8.16 2.79
C ARG A 283 -25.37 9.48 2.01
N LYS A 284 -26.12 9.52 0.90
CA LYS A 284 -26.30 10.72 0.08
C LYS A 284 -27.27 11.70 0.75
N GLU A 285 -28.34 11.20 1.36
CA GLU A 285 -29.28 12.00 2.15
C GLU A 285 -28.62 12.60 3.40
N GLN A 286 -27.80 11.81 4.11
CA GLN A 286 -27.10 12.30 5.29
C GLN A 286 -26.08 13.40 4.95
N SER A 287 -25.36 13.26 3.83
CA SER A 287 -24.44 14.29 3.34
C SER A 287 -25.18 15.60 2.96
N GLN A 288 -26.37 15.49 2.36
CA GLN A 288 -27.18 16.68 2.03
C GLN A 288 -27.72 17.38 3.28
N SER A 289 -28.15 16.62 4.29
CA SER A 289 -28.61 17.16 5.57
C SER A 289 -27.52 17.94 6.30
N VAL A 290 -26.28 17.46 6.30
CA VAL A 290 -25.16 18.14 6.96
C VAL A 290 -24.81 19.45 6.24
N ASN A 291 -24.78 19.45 4.90
CA ASN A 291 -24.50 20.67 4.14
C ASN A 291 -25.60 21.73 4.35
N ALA A 292 -26.87 21.32 4.38
CA ALA A 292 -27.98 22.23 4.66
C ALA A 292 -27.87 22.87 6.06
N MET A 293 -27.43 22.09 7.07
CA MET A 293 -27.23 22.59 8.43
C MET A 293 -26.10 23.63 8.52
N ILE A 294 -25.00 23.42 7.77
CA ILE A 294 -23.88 24.37 7.71
C ILE A 294 -24.33 25.69 7.05
N ASP A 295 -25.08 25.61 5.95
CA ASP A 295 -25.59 26.80 5.26
C ASP A 295 -26.54 27.62 6.16
N THR A 296 -27.38 26.97 6.96
CA THR A 296 -28.22 27.67 7.93
C THR A 296 -27.40 28.40 9.00
N HIS A 297 -26.35 27.78 9.53
CA HIS A 297 -25.51 28.43 10.54
C HIS A 297 -24.70 29.61 9.99
N LEU A 298 -24.23 29.52 8.75
CA LEU A 298 -23.54 30.64 8.10
C LEU A 298 -24.49 31.82 7.83
N ARG A 299 -25.76 31.54 7.54
CA ARG A 299 -26.78 32.56 7.31
C ARG A 299 -27.19 33.27 8.60
N GLU A 300 -27.35 32.54 9.70
CA GLU A 300 -27.68 33.13 11.01
C GLU A 300 -26.56 34.05 11.53
N ASN A 301 -25.29 33.68 11.30
CA ASN A 301 -24.15 34.49 11.71
C ASN A 301 -23.84 35.69 10.79
N SER A 302 -24.52 35.80 9.65
CA SER A 302 -24.32 36.91 8.69
C SER A 302 -25.36 38.04 8.86
N GLN A 303 -26.19 38.04 9.91
CA GLN A 303 -27.06 39.17 10.16
C GLN A 303 -26.28 40.36 10.74
N PRO A 304 -26.34 41.55 10.10
CA PRO A 304 -25.70 42.74 10.63
C PRO A 304 -26.35 43.15 11.96
N LEU A 305 -25.52 43.35 12.98
CA LEU A 305 -25.92 43.94 14.25
C LEU A 305 -26.43 45.37 13.98
N ASN A 306 -27.75 45.56 14.11
CA ASN A 306 -28.38 46.87 14.16
C ASN A 306 -28.20 47.52 15.53
#